data_AF-A0A4E0RA22-F1
#
_entry.id   AF-A0A4E0RA22-F1
#
_cell.length_a   1.000
_cell.length_b   1.000
_cell.length_c   1.000
_cell.angle_alpha   90.00
_cell.angle_beta   90.00
_cell.angle_gamma   90.00
#
_symmetry.space_group_name_H-M   'P 1'
#
loop_
_entity.id
_entity.type
_entity.pdbx_description
1 polymer ?
#
loop_
_entity_poly.entity_id
_entity_poly.type
_entity_poly.pdbx_seq_one_letter_code
_entity_poly.pdbx_strand_id
1 'polypeptide(L)'
;MEKSDENTTVTTPRSEFKLHLQRLLKTGGSGLPVITGLSTQTNLTQIQLVQFFLKATELLRSGPLDRLTRARAFVEQYTSRLADHLSVQYQEAVKLTEIRRTLQENAERLSKQHAFILERQQQIDKRLSFLADRVAGLCNGPTKVDVGMHDEVIAVRDRLRKGLKKWFGSLRSRQSLLEERLARVCPTRSGAPRTPKTSTDLQNEDTEAEVRRVSYLIKQETADIKYLVDSIKLLNARYGSQTV
;
A
#
# COMPACT_ATOMS: atom_id res chain seq x y z
N MET A 1 8.85 -39.55 -6.21
CA MET A 1 9.61 -40.73 -5.79
C MET A 1 10.53 -41.10 -6.93
N GLU A 2 11.75 -40.58 -6.92
CA GLU A 2 12.82 -41.01 -7.82
C GLU A 2 13.96 -41.44 -6.90
N LYS A 3 14.25 -42.75 -6.90
CA LYS A 3 15.38 -43.34 -6.21
C LYS A 3 16.57 -43.25 -7.15
N SER A 4 17.53 -42.41 -6.81
CA SER A 4 18.86 -42.44 -7.40
C SER A 4 19.77 -43.23 -6.47
N ASP A 5 19.92 -44.52 -6.77
CA ASP A 5 20.92 -45.39 -6.15
C ASP A 5 22.30 -45.07 -6.78
N GLU A 6 22.99 -44.06 -6.25
CA GLU A 6 24.42 -43.88 -6.49
C GLU A 6 25.22 -44.67 -5.46
N ASN A 7 25.48 -45.92 -5.80
CA ASN A 7 26.47 -46.78 -5.16
C ASN A 7 27.89 -46.24 -5.47
N THR A 8 28.30 -45.17 -4.80
CA THR A 8 29.69 -44.74 -4.77
C THR A 8 30.43 -45.59 -3.75
N THR A 9 31.07 -46.66 -4.22
CA THR A 9 32.09 -47.36 -3.44
C THR A 9 33.25 -46.41 -3.22
N VAL A 10 33.21 -45.68 -2.11
CA VAL A 10 34.30 -44.84 -1.63
C VAL A 10 35.45 -45.76 -1.23
N THR A 11 36.35 -46.03 -2.16
CA THR A 11 37.69 -46.55 -1.85
C THR A 11 38.36 -45.52 -0.96
N THR A 12 38.30 -45.76 0.35
CA THR A 12 38.90 -44.89 1.35
C THR A 12 40.42 -44.83 1.10
N PRO A 13 40.99 -43.65 0.83
CA PRO A 13 42.41 -43.52 0.61
C PRO A 13 43.16 -43.99 1.87
N ARG A 14 44.19 -44.82 1.69
CA ARG A 14 45.01 -45.32 2.81
C ARG A 14 45.54 -44.12 3.61
N SER A 15 45.18 -44.07 4.89
CA SER A 15 45.64 -43.03 5.83
C SER A 15 47.16 -42.86 5.78
N GLU A 16 47.62 -41.67 5.38
CA GLU A 16 49.05 -41.33 5.33
C GLU A 16 49.71 -41.44 6.70
N PHE A 17 48.97 -41.10 7.76
CA PHE A 17 49.38 -41.30 9.16
C PHE A 17 49.74 -42.76 9.42
N LYS A 18 48.86 -43.69 9.04
CA LYS A 18 49.09 -45.13 9.23
C LYS A 18 50.34 -45.60 8.48
N LEU A 19 50.52 -45.14 7.24
CA LEU A 19 51.68 -45.50 6.42
C LEU A 19 53.00 -44.94 7.00
N HIS A 20 52.98 -43.72 7.52
CA HIS A 20 54.16 -43.07 8.09
C HIS A 20 54.53 -43.69 9.45
N LEU A 21 53.55 -43.93 10.31
CA LEU A 21 53.74 -44.62 11.59
C LEU A 21 54.28 -46.04 11.37
N GLN A 22 53.73 -46.77 10.40
CA GLN A 22 54.19 -48.10 10.06
C GLN A 22 55.63 -48.09 9.51
N ARG A 23 56.00 -47.06 8.73
CA ARG A 23 57.39 -46.89 8.28
C ARG A 23 58.32 -46.66 9.47
N LEU A 24 58.00 -45.72 10.37
CA LEU A 24 58.80 -45.43 11.57
C LEU A 24 59.03 -46.67 12.45
N LEU A 25 58.00 -47.50 12.62
CA LEU A 25 58.09 -48.73 13.41
C LEU A 25 58.84 -49.86 12.69
N LYS A 26 58.84 -49.90 11.36
CA LYS A 26 59.53 -50.93 10.54
C LYS A 26 60.97 -50.58 10.17
N THR A 27 61.37 -49.31 10.21
CA THR A 27 62.72 -48.87 9.85
C THR A 27 63.77 -49.41 10.84
N GLY A 28 64.38 -50.54 10.51
CA GLY A 28 65.56 -51.10 11.19
C GLY A 28 65.33 -52.52 11.70
N GLY A 29 66.22 -53.44 11.30
CA GLY A 29 66.15 -54.87 11.62
C GLY A 29 65.81 -55.12 13.08
N SER A 30 64.72 -55.85 13.30
CA SER A 30 64.24 -56.30 14.60
C SER A 30 65.14 -57.41 15.13
N GLY A 31 66.36 -57.07 15.53
CA GLY A 31 67.15 -57.93 16.40
C GLY A 31 67.03 -57.39 17.81
N LEU A 32 66.04 -57.85 18.58
CA LEU A 32 66.21 -57.82 20.03
C LEU A 32 67.52 -58.57 20.32
N PRO A 33 68.39 -58.09 21.23
CA PRO A 33 69.61 -58.81 21.56
C PRO A 33 69.22 -60.22 22.04
N VAL A 34 69.46 -61.22 21.19
CA VAL A 34 68.99 -62.57 21.44
C VAL A 34 69.91 -63.18 22.49
N ILE A 35 69.34 -63.49 23.66
CA ILE A 35 70.05 -64.07 24.82
C ILE A 35 70.54 -65.51 24.51
N THR A 36 70.12 -66.10 23.39
CA THR A 36 70.46 -67.47 22.99
C THR A 36 71.97 -67.73 22.94
N GLY A 37 72.81 -66.74 22.62
CA GLY A 37 74.27 -66.89 22.61
C GLY A 37 74.93 -67.04 23.99
N LEU A 38 74.29 -66.57 25.06
CA LEU A 38 74.76 -66.75 26.44
C LEU A 38 74.28 -68.08 27.04
N SER A 39 73.14 -68.60 26.60
CA SER A 39 72.55 -69.85 27.10
C SER A 39 73.36 -71.09 26.74
N THR A 40 74.20 -71.03 25.71
CA THR A 40 75.00 -72.17 25.22
C THR A 40 76.42 -72.22 25.80
N GLN A 41 76.81 -71.27 26.65
CA GLN A 41 78.15 -71.17 27.23
C GLN A 41 78.14 -71.60 28.70
N THR A 42 78.84 -72.68 29.02
CA THR A 42 78.86 -73.28 30.37
C THR A 42 79.80 -72.59 31.37
N ASN A 43 80.70 -71.71 30.91
CA ASN A 43 81.66 -70.97 31.74
C ASN A 43 81.72 -69.49 31.36
N LEU A 44 80.67 -68.73 31.69
CA LEU A 44 80.62 -67.29 31.48
C LEU A 44 81.36 -66.54 32.58
N THR A 45 82.30 -65.68 32.21
CA THR A 45 82.94 -64.76 33.15
C THR A 45 82.04 -63.55 33.42
N GLN A 46 82.15 -62.96 34.62
CA GLN A 46 81.38 -61.76 35.00
C GLN A 46 81.57 -60.62 33.98
N ILE A 47 82.77 -60.47 33.42
CA ILE A 47 83.11 -59.45 32.41
C ILE A 47 82.32 -59.66 31.11
N GLN A 48 82.18 -60.90 30.63
CA GLN A 48 81.41 -61.22 29.43
C GLN A 48 79.91 -60.93 29.61
N LEU A 49 79.38 -61.20 30.81
CA LEU A 49 78.01 -60.86 31.20
C LEU A 49 77.77 -59.36 31.18
N VAL A 50 78.67 -58.58 31.81
CA VAL A 50 78.59 -57.11 31.82
C VAL A 50 78.69 -56.53 30.41
N GLN A 51 79.61 -57.02 29.58
CA GLN A 51 79.75 -56.60 28.17
C GLN A 51 78.50 -56.92 27.33
N PHE A 52 77.89 -58.08 27.53
CA PHE A 52 76.64 -58.42 26.88
C PHE A 52 75.53 -57.46 27.27
N PHE A 53 75.34 -57.19 28.56
CA PHE A 53 74.30 -56.26 29.02
C PHE A 53 74.54 -54.84 28.49
N LEU A 54 75.77 -54.33 28.50
CA LEU A 54 76.12 -53.04 27.90
C LEU A 54 75.78 -52.98 26.40
N LYS A 55 76.10 -54.05 25.67
CA LYS A 55 75.80 -54.11 24.23
C LYS A 55 74.31 -54.25 23.96
N ALA A 56 73.59 -55.01 24.78
CA ALA A 56 72.15 -55.21 24.70
C ALA A 56 71.39 -53.92 25.04
N THR A 57 71.78 -53.20 26.09
CA THR A 57 71.18 -51.90 26.43
C THR A 57 71.46 -50.86 25.36
N GLU A 58 72.67 -50.84 24.79
CA GLU A 58 72.99 -49.92 23.70
C GLU A 58 72.20 -50.23 22.40
N LEU A 59 72.02 -51.51 22.06
CA LEU A 59 71.16 -51.96 20.96
C LEU A 59 69.69 -51.61 21.17
N LEU A 60 69.17 -51.80 22.40
CA LEU A 60 67.80 -51.44 22.75
C LEU A 60 67.60 -49.92 22.67
N ARG A 61 68.55 -49.15 23.21
CA ARG A 61 68.54 -47.69 23.25
C ARG A 61 68.57 -47.08 21.85
N SER A 62 69.49 -47.52 21.00
CA SER A 62 69.68 -47.00 19.63
C SER A 62 68.68 -47.55 18.61
N GLY A 63 68.00 -48.66 18.90
CA GLY A 63 67.05 -49.31 17.99
C GLY A 63 65.58 -49.14 18.40
N PRO A 64 64.98 -50.13 19.08
CA PRO A 64 63.55 -50.14 19.36
C PRO A 64 63.06 -48.99 20.26
N LEU A 65 63.85 -48.56 21.26
CA LEU A 65 63.42 -47.50 22.18
C LEU A 65 63.40 -46.13 21.49
N ASP A 66 64.44 -45.82 20.73
CA ASP A 66 64.51 -44.59 19.92
C ASP A 66 63.38 -44.52 18.88
N ARG A 67 63.06 -45.64 18.22
CA ARG A 67 61.91 -45.72 17.29
C ARG A 67 60.57 -45.47 17.96
N LEU A 68 60.34 -46.08 19.12
CA LEU A 68 59.11 -45.85 19.89
C LEU A 68 58.99 -44.38 20.31
N THR A 69 60.12 -43.77 20.70
CA THR A 69 60.16 -42.35 21.07
C THR A 69 59.82 -41.45 19.88
N ARG A 70 60.40 -41.72 18.70
CA ARG A 70 60.07 -41.00 17.45
C ARG A 70 58.63 -41.22 17.00
N ALA A 71 58.13 -42.45 17.10
CA ALA A 71 56.74 -42.77 16.77
C ALA A 71 55.76 -42.05 17.70
N ARG A 72 56.05 -42.02 19.01
CA ARG A 72 55.27 -41.25 19.99
C ARG A 72 55.24 -39.77 19.66
N ALA A 73 56.40 -39.14 19.42
CA ALA A 73 56.48 -37.73 19.06
C ALA A 73 55.71 -37.42 17.77
N PHE A 74 55.77 -38.31 16.78
CA PHE A 74 54.99 -38.19 15.54
C PHE A 74 53.48 -38.24 15.81
N VAL A 75 53.02 -39.19 16.64
CA VAL A 75 51.60 -39.30 17.02
C VAL A 75 51.14 -38.04 17.75
N GLU A 76 51.90 -37.58 18.75
CA GLU A 76 51.58 -36.36 19.52
C GLU A 76 51.45 -35.13 18.61
N GLN A 77 52.40 -34.93 17.68
CA GLN A 77 52.33 -33.84 16.70
C GLN A 77 51.13 -33.97 15.75
N TYR A 78 50.84 -35.19 15.28
CA TYR A 78 49.71 -35.43 14.40
C TYR A 78 48.38 -35.18 15.12
N THR A 79 48.24 -35.64 16.36
CA THR A 79 47.04 -35.40 17.18
C THR A 79 46.83 -33.92 17.46
N SER A 80 47.91 -33.17 17.72
CA SER A 80 47.83 -31.72 17.92
C SER A 80 47.30 -31.01 16.66
N ARG A 81 47.90 -31.31 15.49
CA ARG A 81 47.44 -30.76 14.20
C ARG A 81 45.99 -31.12 13.87
N LEU A 82 45.56 -32.34 14.22
CA LEU A 82 44.19 -32.79 14.02
C LEU A 82 43.21 -32.03 14.93
N ALA A 83 43.58 -31.80 16.18
CA ALA A 83 42.79 -30.99 17.11
C ALA A 83 42.64 -29.55 16.59
N ASP A 84 43.71 -28.94 16.07
CA ASP A 84 43.67 -27.61 15.47
C ASP A 84 42.73 -27.58 14.26
N HIS A 85 42.86 -28.53 13.32
CA HIS A 85 41.95 -28.62 12.16
C HIS A 85 40.50 -28.81 12.57
N LEU A 86 40.23 -29.69 13.55
CA LEU A 86 38.89 -29.94 14.04
C LEU A 86 38.29 -28.70 14.70
N SER A 87 39.11 -27.91 15.40
CA SER A 87 38.67 -26.64 15.99
C SER A 87 38.27 -25.61 14.93
N VAL A 88 39.04 -25.49 13.84
CA VAL A 88 38.74 -24.58 12.72
C VAL A 88 37.46 -25.03 12.02
N GLN A 89 37.35 -26.32 11.70
CA GLN A 89 36.14 -26.89 11.08
C GLN A 89 34.90 -26.70 11.95
N TYR A 90 35.03 -26.83 13.27
CA TYR A 90 33.94 -26.56 14.19
C TYR A 90 33.53 -25.08 14.18
N GLN A 91 34.48 -24.15 14.18
CA GLN A 91 34.18 -22.71 14.08
C GLN A 91 33.49 -22.36 12.76
N GLU A 92 33.92 -22.96 11.64
CA GLU A 92 33.27 -22.81 10.34
C GLU A 92 31.83 -23.36 10.36
N ALA A 93 31.63 -24.54 10.94
CA ALA A 93 30.30 -25.12 11.09
C ALA A 93 29.38 -24.21 11.92
N VAL A 94 29.85 -23.63 13.02
CA VAL A 94 29.09 -22.67 13.82
C VAL A 94 28.72 -21.43 13.00
N LYS A 95 29.67 -20.84 12.25
CA LYS A 95 29.39 -19.70 11.37
C LYS A 95 28.34 -20.04 10.31
N LEU A 96 28.44 -21.22 9.69
CA LEU A 96 27.46 -21.68 8.70
C LEU A 96 26.07 -21.89 9.31
N THR A 97 25.99 -22.42 10.54
CA THR A 97 24.70 -22.57 11.24
C THR A 97 24.04 -21.23 11.53
N GLU A 98 24.84 -20.21 11.86
CA GLU A 98 24.34 -18.86 12.12
C GLU A 98 23.87 -18.17 10.83
N ILE A 99 24.63 -18.30 9.74
CA ILE A 99 24.20 -17.85 8.41
C ILE A 99 22.89 -18.55 8.00
N ARG A 100 22.78 -19.86 8.24
CA ARG A 100 21.54 -20.62 7.97
C ARG A 100 20.36 -20.08 8.79
N ARG A 101 20.57 -19.76 10.07
CA ARG A 101 19.54 -19.17 10.94
C ARG A 101 19.05 -17.83 10.39
N THR A 102 19.96 -16.93 10.04
CA THR A 102 19.59 -15.61 9.49
C THR A 102 18.88 -15.72 8.13
N LEU A 103 19.28 -16.65 7.26
CA LEU A 103 18.60 -16.92 6.00
C LEU A 103 17.18 -17.44 6.23
N GLN A 104 16.99 -18.33 7.20
CA GLN A 104 15.67 -18.85 7.57
C GLN A 104 14.74 -17.72 8.06
N GLU A 105 15.23 -16.85 8.95
CA GLU A 105 14.46 -15.70 9.45
C GLU A 105 14.08 -14.73 8.33
N ASN A 106 15.00 -14.49 7.39
CA ASN A 106 14.72 -13.66 6.23
C ASN A 106 13.68 -14.29 5.29
N ALA A 107 13.74 -15.61 5.08
CA ALA A 107 12.75 -16.34 4.29
C ALA A 107 11.35 -16.25 4.92
N GLU A 108 11.25 -16.40 6.25
CA GLU A 108 9.99 -16.24 6.98
C GLU A 108 9.43 -14.82 6.88
N ARG A 109 10.29 -13.81 7.02
CA ARG A 109 9.90 -12.39 6.85
C ARG A 109 9.39 -12.14 5.43
N LEU A 110 10.10 -12.63 4.42
CA LEU A 110 9.71 -12.48 3.01
C LEU A 110 8.38 -13.18 2.73
N SER A 111 8.17 -14.39 3.27
CA SER A 111 6.91 -15.12 3.14
C SER A 111 5.72 -14.34 3.72
N LYS A 112 5.89 -13.71 4.89
CA LYS A 112 4.86 -12.87 5.51
C LYS A 112 4.54 -11.64 4.65
N GLN A 113 5.57 -10.97 4.13
CA GLN A 113 5.39 -9.82 3.23
C GLN A 113 4.68 -10.23 1.94
N HIS A 114 5.05 -11.37 1.37
CA HIS A 114 4.42 -11.90 0.16
C HIS A 114 2.92 -12.17 0.36
N ALA A 115 2.54 -12.75 1.50
CA ALA A 115 1.13 -12.97 1.84
C ALA A 115 0.34 -11.64 1.90
N PHE A 116 0.89 -10.60 2.54
CA PHE A 116 0.28 -9.28 2.59
C PHE A 116 0.13 -8.63 1.20
N ILE A 117 1.15 -8.76 0.35
CA ILE A 117 1.12 -8.25 -1.03
C ILE A 117 0.02 -8.96 -1.83
N LEU A 118 -0.11 -10.28 -1.71
CA LEU A 118 -1.16 -11.03 -2.39
C LEU A 118 -2.57 -10.61 -1.95
N GLU A 119 -2.78 -10.40 -0.65
CA GLU A 119 -4.07 -9.90 -0.14
C GLU A 119 -4.38 -8.50 -0.71
N ARG A 120 -3.40 -7.61 -0.68
CA ARG A 120 -3.56 -6.26 -1.24
C ARG A 120 -3.82 -6.29 -2.75
N GLN A 121 -3.15 -7.18 -3.48
CA GLN A 121 -3.39 -7.36 -4.92
C GLN A 121 -4.84 -7.78 -5.17
N GLN A 122 -5.35 -8.76 -4.41
CA GLN A 122 -6.74 -9.19 -4.53
C GLN A 122 -7.74 -8.06 -4.24
N GLN A 123 -7.45 -7.20 -3.26
CA GLN A 123 -8.28 -6.02 -2.97
C GLN A 123 -8.26 -5.01 -4.13
N ILE A 124 -7.09 -4.78 -4.73
CA ILE A 124 -6.93 -3.88 -5.88
C ILE A 124 -7.69 -4.45 -7.09
N ASP A 125 -7.56 -5.74 -7.38
CA ASP A 125 -8.25 -6.39 -8.50
C ASP A 125 -9.78 -6.26 -8.37
N LYS A 126 -10.33 -6.47 -7.16
CA LYS A 126 -11.75 -6.22 -6.88
C LYS A 126 -12.15 -4.78 -7.13
N ARG A 127 -11.34 -3.80 -6.70
CA ARG A 127 -11.64 -2.38 -6.92
C ARG A 127 -11.57 -2.02 -8.41
N LEU A 128 -10.63 -2.60 -9.15
CA LEU A 128 -10.52 -2.44 -10.59
C LEU A 128 -11.72 -3.05 -11.31
N SER A 129 -12.21 -4.23 -10.90
CA SER A 129 -13.41 -4.81 -11.49
C SER A 129 -14.64 -3.93 -11.25
N PHE A 130 -14.86 -3.44 -10.02
CA PHE A 130 -15.96 -2.51 -9.74
C PHE A 130 -15.87 -1.20 -10.55
N LEU A 131 -14.65 -0.67 -10.71
CA LEU A 131 -14.43 0.51 -11.53
C LEU A 131 -14.72 0.23 -13.01
N ALA A 132 -14.28 -0.91 -13.53
CA ALA A 132 -14.56 -1.33 -14.90
C ALA A 132 -16.06 -1.49 -15.14
N ASP A 133 -16.79 -2.13 -14.23
CA ASP A 133 -18.25 -2.26 -14.30
C ASP A 133 -18.94 -0.91 -14.29
N ARG A 134 -18.48 0.03 -13.44
CA ARG A 134 -19.04 1.38 -13.38
C ARG A 134 -18.78 2.16 -14.67
N VAL A 135 -17.57 2.05 -15.23
CA VAL A 135 -17.24 2.68 -16.51
C VAL A 135 -18.08 2.08 -17.64
N ALA A 136 -18.24 0.75 -17.68
CA ALA A 136 -19.12 0.10 -18.65
C ALA A 136 -20.58 0.60 -18.51
N GLY A 137 -21.06 0.75 -17.28
CA GLY A 137 -22.38 1.34 -17.00
C GLY A 137 -22.52 2.78 -17.52
N LEU A 138 -21.48 3.60 -17.43
CA LEU A 138 -21.44 4.95 -17.99
C LEU A 138 -21.34 4.96 -19.53
N CYS A 139 -20.66 3.97 -20.12
CA CYS A 139 -20.53 3.83 -21.57
C CYS A 139 -21.84 3.38 -22.25
N ASN A 140 -22.80 2.81 -21.50
CA ASN A 140 -24.09 2.35 -22.04
C ASN A 140 -25.08 3.48 -22.39
N GLY A 141 -24.62 4.73 -22.45
CA GLY A 141 -25.40 5.89 -22.87
C GLY A 141 -26.08 6.62 -21.71
N PRO A 142 -26.85 7.69 -22.01
CA PRO A 142 -27.53 8.48 -20.99
C PRO A 142 -28.44 7.60 -20.15
N THR A 143 -28.33 7.74 -18.83
CA THR A 143 -29.15 6.97 -17.90
C THR A 143 -30.62 7.35 -18.06
N LYS A 144 -31.54 6.48 -17.63
CA LYS A 144 -32.98 6.77 -17.64
C LYS A 144 -33.32 8.10 -16.94
N VAL A 145 -32.51 8.49 -15.96
CA VAL A 145 -32.62 9.78 -15.26
C VAL A 145 -32.24 10.94 -16.18
N ASP A 146 -31.15 10.84 -16.93
CA ASP A 146 -30.72 11.86 -17.90
C ASP A 146 -31.78 12.09 -18.98
N VAL A 147 -32.39 11.00 -19.47
CA VAL A 147 -33.50 11.07 -20.44
C VAL A 147 -34.73 11.73 -19.81
N GLY A 148 -35.12 11.34 -18.59
CA GLY A 148 -36.27 11.93 -17.89
C GLY A 148 -36.08 13.43 -17.60
N MET A 149 -34.88 13.83 -17.17
CA MET A 149 -34.56 15.25 -16.97
C MET A 149 -34.60 16.03 -18.28
N HIS A 150 -34.12 15.44 -19.38
CA HIS A 150 -34.22 16.08 -20.69
C HIS A 150 -35.68 16.31 -21.12
N ASP A 151 -36.54 15.33 -20.90
CA ASP A 151 -37.98 15.42 -21.20
C ASP A 151 -38.67 16.49 -20.34
N GLU A 152 -38.33 16.61 -19.06
CA GLU A 152 -38.83 17.66 -18.18
C GLU A 152 -38.42 19.06 -18.67
N VAL A 153 -37.15 19.23 -19.05
CA VAL A 153 -36.65 20.49 -19.62
C VAL A 153 -37.41 20.86 -20.89
N ILE A 154 -37.65 19.88 -21.78
CA ILE A 154 -38.47 20.06 -22.98
C ILE A 154 -39.89 20.50 -22.61
N ALA A 155 -40.51 19.83 -21.63
CA ALA A 155 -41.87 20.15 -21.19
C ALA A 155 -41.98 21.57 -20.63
N VAL A 156 -41.02 22.00 -19.81
CA VAL A 156 -40.96 23.37 -19.26
C VAL A 156 -40.78 24.39 -20.38
N ARG A 157 -39.83 24.17 -21.29
CA ARG A 157 -39.59 25.02 -22.46
C ARG A 157 -40.85 25.19 -23.29
N ASP A 158 -41.56 24.10 -23.57
CA ASP A 158 -42.74 24.11 -24.43
C ASP A 158 -43.92 24.80 -23.74
N ARG A 159 -44.09 24.61 -22.42
CA ARG A 159 -45.08 25.33 -21.61
C ARG A 159 -44.79 26.83 -21.60
N LEU A 160 -43.55 27.23 -21.37
CA LEU A 160 -43.14 28.65 -21.41
C LEU A 160 -43.39 29.27 -22.79
N ARG A 161 -42.97 28.57 -23.87
CA ARG A 161 -43.19 29.04 -25.24
C ARG A 161 -44.68 29.24 -25.56
N LYS A 162 -45.53 28.29 -25.18
CA LYS A 162 -46.99 28.38 -25.38
C LYS A 162 -47.60 29.49 -24.52
N GLY A 163 -47.21 29.59 -23.25
CA GLY A 163 -47.68 30.60 -22.30
C GLY A 163 -47.34 32.01 -22.77
N LEU A 164 -46.08 32.26 -23.11
CA LEU A 164 -45.62 33.55 -23.63
C LEU A 164 -46.32 33.92 -24.94
N LYS A 165 -46.43 32.98 -25.90
CA LYS A 165 -47.13 33.24 -27.17
C LYS A 165 -48.59 33.65 -26.94
N LYS A 166 -49.30 32.96 -26.03
CA LYS A 166 -50.68 33.29 -25.67
C LYS A 166 -50.77 34.65 -24.98
N TRP A 167 -49.87 34.93 -24.04
CA TRP A 167 -49.82 36.20 -23.32
C TRP A 167 -49.56 37.38 -24.26
N PHE A 168 -48.56 37.28 -25.15
CA PHE A 168 -48.29 38.30 -26.16
C PHE A 168 -49.48 38.50 -27.11
N GLY A 169 -50.16 37.43 -27.51
CA GLY A 169 -51.39 37.53 -28.30
C GLY A 169 -52.48 38.31 -27.59
N SER A 170 -52.71 38.03 -26.30
CA SER A 170 -53.69 38.75 -25.49
C SER A 170 -53.30 40.20 -25.23
N LEU A 171 -52.00 40.49 -25.08
CA LEU A 171 -51.52 41.86 -24.89
C LEU A 171 -51.74 42.68 -26.15
N ARG A 172 -51.41 42.11 -27.31
CA ARG A 172 -51.63 42.75 -28.62
C ARG A 172 -53.11 43.00 -28.88
N SER A 173 -54.00 42.07 -28.55
CA SER A 173 -55.45 42.27 -28.70
C SER A 173 -56.01 43.33 -27.74
N ARG A 174 -55.46 43.42 -26.53
CA ARG A 174 -55.81 44.49 -25.58
C ARG A 174 -55.32 45.85 -26.06
N GLN A 175 -54.11 45.91 -26.60
CA GLN A 175 -53.58 47.12 -27.21
C GLN A 175 -54.48 47.59 -28.35
N SER A 176 -54.84 46.70 -29.28
CA SER A 176 -55.73 47.08 -30.40
C SER A 176 -57.11 47.54 -29.93
N LEU A 177 -57.67 46.91 -28.89
CA LEU A 177 -58.94 47.33 -28.29
C LEU A 177 -58.84 48.72 -27.65
N LEU A 178 -57.73 49.01 -26.97
CA LEU A 178 -57.48 50.32 -26.38
C LEU A 178 -57.26 51.39 -27.47
N GLU A 179 -56.54 51.07 -28.54
CA GLU A 179 -56.39 51.96 -29.69
C GLU A 179 -57.74 52.25 -30.35
N GLU A 180 -58.60 51.24 -30.53
CA GLU A 180 -59.95 51.40 -31.08
C GLU A 180 -60.87 52.21 -30.15
N ARG A 181 -60.75 52.03 -28.84
CA ARG A 181 -61.48 52.84 -27.85
C ARG A 181 -60.97 54.28 -27.82
N LEU A 182 -59.66 54.49 -27.89
CA LEU A 182 -59.05 55.80 -27.90
C LEU A 182 -59.37 56.57 -29.18
N ALA A 183 -59.41 55.89 -30.33
CA ALA A 183 -59.89 56.46 -31.59
C ALA A 183 -61.37 56.88 -31.52
N ARG A 184 -62.20 56.16 -30.77
CA ARG A 184 -63.61 56.53 -30.52
C ARG A 184 -63.79 57.67 -29.52
N VAL A 185 -62.93 57.78 -28.51
CA VAL A 185 -62.96 58.84 -27.49
C VAL A 185 -62.29 60.13 -27.98
N CYS A 186 -61.34 60.03 -28.92
CA CYS A 186 -60.69 61.17 -29.57
C CYS A 186 -61.06 61.28 -31.06
N PRO A 187 -62.31 61.62 -31.45
CA PRO A 187 -62.57 62.01 -32.84
C PRO A 187 -61.92 63.35 -33.21
N THR A 188 -61.46 64.14 -32.23
CA THR A 188 -61.10 65.56 -32.40
C THR A 188 -59.83 65.98 -31.66
N ARG A 189 -58.73 65.22 -31.83
CA ARG A 189 -57.39 65.76 -31.50
C ARG A 189 -56.33 65.27 -32.47
N SER A 190 -56.57 65.51 -33.75
CA SER A 190 -55.53 65.51 -34.78
C SER A 190 -55.67 66.80 -35.58
N GLY A 191 -54.69 67.70 -35.40
CA GLY A 191 -54.47 68.85 -36.28
C GLY A 191 -55.10 70.17 -35.83
N ALA A 192 -54.47 70.89 -34.89
CA ALA A 192 -54.32 72.35 -34.97
C ALA A 192 -53.34 72.88 -33.90
N PRO A 193 -52.30 73.65 -34.29
CA PRO A 193 -51.46 74.40 -33.37
C PRO A 193 -52.10 75.77 -33.04
N ARG A 194 -51.56 76.44 -31.99
CA ARG A 194 -51.82 77.81 -31.48
C ARG A 194 -52.70 77.81 -30.23
N THR A 195 -52.47 78.57 -29.16
CA THR A 195 -51.46 79.56 -28.71
C THR A 195 -51.84 79.83 -27.24
N PRO A 196 -50.94 80.34 -26.38
CA PRO A 196 -51.21 80.46 -24.95
C PRO A 196 -52.15 81.65 -24.70
N LYS A 197 -53.32 81.39 -24.15
CA LYS A 197 -54.13 82.42 -23.46
C LYS A 197 -54.51 81.89 -22.09
N THR A 198 -53.72 82.35 -21.14
CA THR A 198 -54.04 82.66 -19.75
C THR A 198 -55.54 82.84 -19.51
N SER A 199 -56.15 81.84 -18.86
CA SER A 199 -57.24 82.03 -17.90
C SER A 199 -56.76 81.47 -16.58
N THR A 200 -55.95 82.28 -15.90
CA THR A 200 -55.67 82.13 -14.48
C THR A 200 -56.92 82.56 -13.71
N ASP A 201 -57.20 81.84 -12.62
CA ASP A 201 -57.86 82.33 -11.40
C ASP A 201 -59.34 82.09 -11.08
N LEU A 202 -60.09 81.21 -11.76
CA LEU A 202 -61.44 80.85 -11.26
C LEU A 202 -61.84 79.36 -11.31
N GLN A 203 -60.88 78.42 -11.42
CA GLN A 203 -61.13 76.98 -11.21
C GLN A 203 -60.05 76.24 -10.41
N ASN A 204 -59.05 76.95 -9.86
CA ASN A 204 -57.94 76.31 -9.16
C ASN A 204 -58.19 76.05 -7.67
N GLU A 205 -58.96 76.86 -6.96
CA GLU A 205 -59.22 76.65 -5.52
C GLU A 205 -60.09 75.40 -5.26
N ASP A 206 -61.18 75.20 -6.02
CA ASP A 206 -62.07 74.03 -5.86
C ASP A 206 -61.40 72.73 -6.31
N THR A 207 -60.64 72.75 -7.41
CA THR A 207 -59.91 71.56 -7.86
C THR A 207 -58.72 71.25 -6.96
N GLU A 208 -58.03 72.25 -6.42
CA GLU A 208 -56.91 72.04 -5.51
C GLU A 208 -57.40 71.60 -4.11
N ALA A 209 -58.52 72.14 -3.62
CA ALA A 209 -59.17 71.66 -2.40
C ALA A 209 -59.68 70.22 -2.55
N GLU A 210 -60.29 69.88 -3.68
CA GLU A 210 -60.73 68.52 -4.00
C GLU A 210 -59.52 67.57 -4.12
N VAL A 211 -58.44 67.99 -4.79
CA VAL A 211 -57.19 67.22 -4.91
C VAL A 211 -56.53 67.04 -3.54
N ARG A 212 -56.53 68.05 -2.67
CA ARG A 212 -56.02 67.93 -1.28
C ARG A 212 -56.89 66.97 -0.47
N ARG A 213 -58.22 67.01 -0.61
CA ARG A 213 -59.16 66.09 0.05
C ARG A 213 -58.95 64.64 -0.41
N VAL A 214 -58.86 64.43 -1.73
CA VAL A 214 -58.56 63.12 -2.33
C VAL A 214 -57.17 62.65 -1.90
N SER A 215 -56.18 63.53 -1.85
CA SER A 215 -54.83 63.18 -1.36
C SER A 215 -54.84 62.76 0.11
N TYR A 216 -55.66 63.41 0.95
CA TYR A 216 -55.83 63.02 2.35
C TYR A 216 -56.51 61.64 2.47
N LEU A 217 -57.60 61.42 1.73
CA LEU A 217 -58.29 60.12 1.71
C LEU A 217 -57.38 59.00 1.20
N ILE A 218 -56.61 59.23 0.14
CA ILE A 218 -55.63 58.25 -0.36
C ILE A 218 -54.56 57.96 0.68
N LYS A 219 -54.05 58.97 1.41
CA LYS A 219 -53.07 58.75 2.47
C LYS A 219 -53.64 57.94 3.63
N GLN A 220 -54.90 58.21 4.00
CA GLN A 220 -55.61 57.46 5.02
C GLN A 220 -55.83 56.00 4.59
N GLU A 221 -56.39 55.76 3.42
CA GLU A 221 -56.58 54.41 2.89
C GLU A 221 -55.24 53.68 2.70
N THR A 222 -54.17 54.37 2.30
CA THR A 222 -52.83 53.77 2.19
C THR A 222 -52.30 53.33 3.56
N ALA A 223 -52.57 54.11 4.61
CA ALA A 223 -52.20 53.74 5.98
C ALA A 223 -53.00 52.53 6.48
N ASP A 224 -54.31 52.48 6.19
CA ASP A 224 -55.19 51.37 6.55
C ASP A 224 -54.80 50.08 5.80
N ILE A 225 -54.50 50.17 4.51
CA ILE A 225 -53.98 49.06 3.71
C ILE A 225 -52.65 48.58 4.26
N LYS A 226 -51.74 49.50 4.63
CA LYS A 226 -50.46 49.13 5.23
C LYS A 226 -50.65 48.40 6.56
N TYR A 227 -51.56 48.88 7.41
CA TYR A 227 -51.91 48.22 8.67
C TYR A 227 -52.48 46.81 8.45
N LEU A 228 -53.37 46.65 7.46
CA LEU A 228 -53.91 45.34 7.08
C LEU A 228 -52.82 44.39 6.56
N VAL A 229 -51.92 44.88 5.69
CA VAL A 229 -50.79 44.09 5.17
C VAL A 229 -49.87 43.66 6.30
N ASP A 230 -49.54 44.55 7.23
CA ASP A 230 -48.68 44.22 8.37
C ASP A 230 -49.37 43.24 9.33
N SER A 231 -50.69 43.38 9.53
CA SER A 231 -51.50 42.43 10.30
C SER A 231 -51.51 41.03 9.66
N ILE A 232 -51.65 40.93 8.33
CA ILE A 232 -51.60 39.66 7.60
C ILE A 232 -50.20 39.03 7.70
N LYS A 233 -49.12 39.81 7.57
CA LYS A 233 -47.76 39.31 7.76
C LYS A 233 -47.55 38.75 9.16
N LEU A 234 -48.06 39.44 10.18
CA LEU A 234 -47.95 39.04 11.57
C LEU A 234 -48.78 37.78 11.87
N LEU A 235 -49.93 37.62 11.19
CA LEU A 235 -50.75 36.43 11.24
C LEU A 235 -50.04 35.24 10.57
N ASN A 236 -49.50 35.42 9.36
CA ASN A 236 -48.73 34.38 8.65
C ASN A 236 -47.46 33.96 9.40
N ALA A 237 -46.76 34.90 10.06
CA ALA A 237 -45.61 34.57 10.90
C ALA A 237 -45.99 33.74 12.14
N ARG A 238 -47.20 33.97 12.70
CA ARG A 238 -47.73 33.16 13.81
C ARG A 238 -48.19 31.78 13.39
N TYR A 239 -48.88 31.66 12.26
CA TYR A 239 -49.33 30.35 11.74
C TYR A 239 -48.18 29.52 11.15
N GLY A 240 -47.15 30.14 10.57
CA GLY A 240 -45.94 29.45 10.09
C GLY A 240 -45.03 28.92 11.20
N SER A 241 -45.19 29.38 12.45
CA SER A 241 -44.43 28.90 13.62
C SER A 241 -45.16 27.79 14.41
N GLN A 242 -46.39 27.43 14.03
CA GLN A 242 -47.18 26.36 14.66
C GLN A 242 -47.23 25.07 13.81
N THR A 243 -46.57 25.06 12.64
CA THR A 243 -46.36 23.86 11.81
C THR A 243 -44.88 23.51 11.75
N VAL A 244 -44.31 23.13 12.90
CA VAL A 244 -43.12 22.26 13.03
C VAL A 244 -43.42 21.26 14.13
#